data_AF-A0A318CWK4-F1
#
_entry.id   AF-A0A318CWK4-F1
#
_cell.length_a   1.000
_cell.length_b   1.000
_cell.length_c   1.000
_cell.angle_alpha   90.00
_cell.angle_beta   90.00
_cell.angle_gamma   90.00
#
_symmetry.space_group_name_H-M   'P 1'
#
loop_
_entity.id
_entity.type
_entity.pdbx_description
1 polymer ?
#
loop_
_entity_poly.entity_id
_entity_poly.type
_entity_poly.pdbx_seq_one_letter_code
_entity_poly.pdbx_strand_id
1 'polypeptide(L)'
;MEFSYLLISTILGLCVGLAAGIWFTKRRTVDTVDSIKEEVDRLKKDALAEAERLRKEARIQGQEETFQLKKEAEKEIKEWKVELRGQEGRLQQKEQQVNRKYELVDDKEIEVLEKEKALQQLDHTLDEREKEINGLVNKQRSRLKKISGMSVQEAKDCLLETLEADVRQDAAKLIKKIETETKDTAEKRSKEIISLAVARYAGEYIAERTVSVVHLPSDEMKGRIIGREGRNIRAMEAATGIDLIIDDTPEAVLLSGFNSVRREVARIALERLIADGRIHPARIEEVVKKVEKEIDNTIRETGEQAAFDIGAYGIHAELIKLLGKLRFRTSYAQNVLQHSIEVAFLCGIMASELGVNVKKAKRAGLLHDIGKAVDHEVEGPHAIIGADLARKHGESQDIVHAIAAHHEDVKPDTVMAVLVQAADALSGARPGARREMLESYVRRLEDLEGIAKSFAGVKKSYAIQAGREIRIVVLSDKVSDAETPFLCREVAKKIESELSYPGQIKVTVIRETRAVEYAK
;
A
#
# COMPACT_ATOMS: atom_id res chain seq x y z
N MET A 1 -28.81 118.69 -37.55
CA MET A 1 -27.87 117.89 -38.38
C MET A 1 -26.89 117.08 -37.53
N GLU A 2 -26.39 117.59 -36.39
CA GLU A 2 -25.37 116.88 -35.60
C GLU A 2 -25.81 115.52 -35.00
N PHE A 3 -27.05 115.41 -34.53
CA PHE A 3 -27.55 114.16 -33.91
C PHE A 3 -27.64 112.98 -34.90
N SER A 4 -27.90 113.28 -36.17
CA SER A 4 -28.00 112.30 -37.25
C SER A 4 -26.64 111.65 -37.56
N TYR A 5 -25.56 112.44 -37.56
CA TYR A 5 -24.21 111.95 -37.78
C TYR A 5 -23.70 111.08 -36.63
N LEU A 6 -24.07 111.42 -35.39
CA LEU A 6 -23.70 110.63 -34.21
C LEU A 6 -24.38 109.25 -34.22
N LEU A 7 -25.66 109.18 -34.61
CA LEU A 7 -26.39 107.92 -34.70
C LEU A 7 -25.79 107.00 -35.78
N ILE A 8 -25.44 107.56 -36.94
CA ILE A 8 -24.84 106.82 -38.06
C ILE A 8 -23.45 106.29 -37.69
N SER A 9 -22.61 107.08 -37.03
CA SER A 9 -21.27 106.63 -36.60
C SER A 9 -21.34 105.52 -35.54
N THR A 10 -22.32 105.59 -34.63
CA THR A 10 -22.54 104.56 -33.61
C THR A 10 -22.99 103.24 -34.22
N ILE A 11 -23.93 103.28 -35.18
CA ILE A 11 -24.40 102.09 -35.91
C ILE A 11 -23.27 101.49 -36.76
N LEU A 12 -22.48 102.32 -37.43
CA LEU A 12 -21.33 101.86 -38.22
C LEU A 12 -20.28 101.18 -37.34
N GLY A 13 -19.97 101.76 -36.17
CA GLY A 13 -19.07 101.16 -35.18
C GLY A 13 -19.59 99.81 -34.66
N LEU A 14 -20.90 99.69 -34.43
CA LEU A 14 -21.52 98.44 -33.97
C LEU A 14 -21.49 97.35 -35.06
N CYS A 15 -21.74 97.72 -36.32
CA CYS A 15 -21.65 96.82 -37.46
C CYS A 15 -20.21 96.34 -37.70
N VAL A 16 -19.23 97.24 -37.62
CA VAL A 16 -17.80 96.88 -37.75
C VAL A 16 -17.35 96.01 -36.57
N GLY A 17 -17.80 96.30 -35.35
CA GLY A 17 -17.54 95.48 -34.17
C GLY A 17 -18.14 94.08 -34.27
N LEU A 18 -19.38 93.95 -34.75
CA LEU A 18 -20.03 92.66 -35.00
C LEU A 18 -19.32 91.86 -36.10
N ALA A 19 -18.97 92.51 -37.21
CA ALA A 19 -18.24 91.86 -38.31
C ALA A 19 -16.85 91.37 -37.86
N ALA A 20 -16.11 92.20 -37.12
CA ALA A 20 -14.82 91.82 -36.54
C ALA A 20 -14.96 90.70 -35.50
N GLY A 21 -16.01 90.74 -34.67
CA GLY A 21 -16.32 89.69 -33.68
C GLY A 21 -16.63 88.35 -34.34
N ILE A 22 -17.50 88.32 -35.36
CA ILE A 22 -17.84 87.12 -36.14
C ILE A 22 -16.62 86.58 -36.88
N TRP A 23 -15.78 87.46 -37.43
CA TRP A 23 -14.56 87.05 -38.10
C TRP A 23 -13.55 86.43 -37.13
N PHE A 24 -13.37 87.03 -35.95
CA PHE A 24 -12.45 86.53 -34.92
C PHE A 24 -12.92 85.21 -34.32
N THR A 25 -14.22 85.06 -34.04
CA THR A 25 -14.79 83.79 -33.54
C THR A 25 -14.69 82.69 -34.60
N LYS A 26 -15.05 82.99 -35.86
CA LYS A 26 -14.91 82.03 -36.97
C LYS A 26 -13.46 81.58 -37.15
N ARG A 27 -12.50 82.51 -37.08
CA ARG A 27 -11.06 82.18 -37.19
C ARG A 27 -10.58 81.30 -36.03
N ARG A 28 -10.94 81.65 -34.78
CA ARG A 28 -10.65 80.80 -33.62
C ARG A 28 -11.28 79.42 -33.71
N THR A 29 -12.52 79.31 -34.19
CA THR A 29 -13.18 78.00 -34.37
C THR A 29 -12.48 77.17 -35.43
N VAL A 30 -12.06 77.76 -36.55
CA VAL A 30 -11.28 77.06 -37.59
C VAL A 30 -9.93 76.60 -37.04
N ASP A 31 -9.18 77.49 -36.39
CA ASP A 31 -7.87 77.16 -35.81
C ASP A 31 -7.99 76.04 -34.74
N THR A 32 -9.06 76.07 -33.92
CA THR A 32 -9.33 75.04 -32.91
C THR A 32 -9.68 73.70 -33.58
N VAL A 33 -10.54 73.71 -34.61
CA VAL A 33 -10.94 72.50 -35.33
C VAL A 33 -9.75 71.88 -36.06
N ASP A 34 -8.89 72.68 -36.67
CA ASP A 34 -7.70 72.17 -37.36
C ASP A 34 -6.66 71.63 -36.38
N SER A 35 -6.48 72.27 -35.20
CA SER A 35 -5.63 71.71 -34.14
C SER A 35 -6.13 70.36 -33.61
N ILE A 36 -7.45 70.20 -33.44
CA ILE A 36 -8.06 68.93 -33.01
C ILE A 36 -7.88 67.86 -34.09
N LYS A 37 -8.03 68.22 -35.38
CA LYS A 37 -7.78 67.27 -36.49
C LYS A 37 -6.33 66.80 -36.51
N GLU A 38 -5.37 67.72 -36.36
CA GLU A 38 -3.95 67.35 -36.30
C GLU A 38 -3.66 66.44 -35.11
N GLU A 39 -4.27 66.70 -33.95
CA GLU A 39 -4.11 65.86 -32.76
C GLU A 39 -4.73 64.47 -32.96
N VAL A 40 -5.94 64.40 -33.54
CA VAL A 40 -6.60 63.12 -33.88
C VAL A 40 -5.79 62.32 -34.90
N ASP A 41 -5.20 62.97 -35.91
CA ASP A 41 -4.37 62.31 -36.91
C ASP A 41 -3.03 61.82 -36.32
N ARG A 42 -2.43 62.58 -35.39
CA ARG A 42 -1.27 62.11 -34.62
C ARG A 42 -1.62 60.91 -33.78
N LEU A 43 -2.72 60.98 -33.02
CA LEU A 43 -3.15 59.88 -32.15
C LEU A 43 -3.50 58.62 -32.94
N LYS A 44 -4.09 58.75 -34.14
CA LYS A 44 -4.27 57.63 -35.07
C LYS A 44 -2.96 57.03 -35.53
N LYS A 45 -1.98 57.86 -35.93
CA LYS A 45 -0.66 57.38 -36.36
C LYS A 45 0.07 56.66 -35.23
N ASP A 46 0.02 57.20 -34.02
CA ASP A 46 0.65 56.61 -32.84
C ASP A 46 -0.03 55.28 -32.48
N ALA A 47 -1.36 55.21 -32.51
CA ALA A 47 -2.11 53.98 -32.27
C ALA A 47 -1.81 52.90 -33.33
N LEU A 48 -1.65 53.29 -34.61
CA LEU A 48 -1.28 52.37 -35.68
C LEU A 48 0.16 51.84 -35.51
N ALA A 49 1.11 52.72 -35.18
CA ALA A 49 2.49 52.34 -34.92
C ALA A 49 2.60 51.39 -33.71
N GLU A 50 1.84 51.66 -32.65
CA GLU A 50 1.78 50.80 -31.46
C GLU A 50 1.14 49.44 -31.78
N ALA A 51 0.06 49.41 -32.55
CA ALA A 51 -0.56 48.17 -33.00
C ALA A 51 0.37 47.32 -33.87
N GLU A 52 1.14 47.94 -34.77
CA GLU A 52 2.17 47.24 -35.56
C GLU A 52 3.30 46.69 -34.69
N ARG A 53 3.72 47.46 -33.67
CA ARG A 53 4.74 47.02 -32.71
C ARG A 53 4.26 45.80 -31.91
N LEU A 54 3.07 45.87 -31.33
CA LEU A 54 2.47 44.76 -30.58
C LEU A 54 2.29 43.52 -31.46
N ARG A 55 1.84 43.69 -32.71
CA ARG A 55 1.70 42.57 -33.65
C ARG A 55 3.04 41.91 -33.97
N LYS A 56 4.09 42.71 -34.12
CA LYS A 56 5.45 42.20 -34.39
C LYS A 56 6.01 41.48 -33.16
N GLU A 57 5.81 42.03 -31.97
CA GLU A 57 6.23 41.42 -30.71
C GLU A 57 5.52 40.08 -30.46
N ALA A 58 4.19 40.04 -30.59
CA ALA A 58 3.40 38.81 -30.46
C ALA A 58 3.83 37.75 -31.49
N ARG A 59 4.20 38.15 -32.72
CA ARG A 59 4.72 37.22 -33.73
C ARG A 59 6.09 36.66 -33.35
N ILE A 60 6.98 37.48 -32.80
CA ILE A 60 8.31 37.03 -32.34
C ILE A 60 8.16 36.08 -31.15
N GLN A 61 7.35 36.44 -30.16
CA GLN A 61 7.06 35.58 -29.01
C GLN A 61 6.47 34.23 -29.43
N GLY A 62 5.48 34.23 -30.33
CA GLY A 62 4.92 32.98 -30.85
C GLY A 62 5.92 32.13 -31.63
N GLN A 63 6.86 32.75 -32.35
CA GLN A 63 7.95 32.02 -33.02
C GLN A 63 8.95 31.43 -32.02
N GLU A 64 9.29 32.16 -30.96
CA GLU A 64 10.17 31.70 -29.89
C GLU A 64 9.55 30.52 -29.14
N GLU A 65 8.28 30.62 -28.76
CA GLU A 65 7.53 29.55 -28.10
C GLU A 65 7.43 28.30 -28.98
N THR A 66 7.12 28.46 -30.27
CA THR A 66 7.08 27.35 -31.23
C THR A 66 8.46 26.67 -31.36
N PHE A 67 9.53 27.46 -31.32
CA PHE A 67 10.89 26.93 -31.38
C PHE A 67 11.27 26.16 -30.11
N GLN A 68 10.90 26.66 -28.92
CA GLN A 68 11.14 25.95 -27.67
C GLN A 68 10.35 24.64 -27.60
N LEU A 69 9.06 24.66 -27.94
CA LEU A 69 8.22 23.46 -28.00
C LEU A 69 8.81 22.41 -28.95
N LYS A 70 9.32 22.83 -30.11
CA LYS A 70 9.97 21.92 -31.06
C LYS A 70 11.25 21.31 -30.47
N LYS A 71 12.06 22.11 -29.77
CA LYS A 71 13.30 21.64 -29.14
C LYS A 71 13.04 20.66 -27.99
N GLU A 72 12.00 20.91 -27.19
CA GLU A 72 11.56 20.01 -26.12
C GLU A 72 11.04 18.69 -26.70
N ALA A 73 10.18 18.75 -27.73
CA ALA A 73 9.70 17.56 -28.44
C ALA A 73 10.84 16.73 -29.05
N GLU A 74 11.86 17.38 -29.65
CA GLU A 74 13.04 16.68 -30.18
C GLU A 74 13.86 16.00 -29.08
N LYS A 75 13.93 16.60 -27.89
CA LYS A 75 14.60 16.01 -26.72
C LYS A 75 13.84 14.79 -26.20
N GLU A 76 12.51 14.89 -26.04
CA GLU A 76 11.66 13.78 -25.61
C GLU A 76 11.72 12.61 -26.60
N ILE A 77 11.64 12.89 -27.91
CA ILE A 77 11.77 11.86 -28.95
C ILE A 77 13.11 11.14 -28.86
N LYS A 78 14.19 11.87 -28.53
CA LYS A 78 15.52 11.29 -28.37
C LYS A 78 15.60 10.40 -27.12
N GLU A 79 15.02 10.83 -26.01
CA GLU A 79 14.94 10.05 -24.77
C GLU A 79 14.12 8.77 -24.98
N TRP A 80 12.94 8.88 -25.60
CA TRP A 80 12.10 7.74 -25.97
C TRP A 80 12.83 6.75 -26.90
N LYS A 81 13.62 7.23 -27.87
CA LYS A 81 14.43 6.35 -28.74
C LYS A 81 15.50 5.59 -27.97
N VAL A 82 16.11 6.20 -26.95
CA VAL A 82 17.11 5.53 -26.10
C VAL A 82 16.43 4.46 -25.24
N GLU A 83 15.29 4.79 -24.63
CA GLU A 83 14.52 3.85 -23.84
C GLU A 83 14.03 2.65 -24.67
N LEU A 84 13.49 2.91 -25.87
CA LEU A 84 13.01 1.87 -26.79
C LEU A 84 14.13 0.91 -27.18
N ARG A 85 15.34 1.41 -27.50
CA ARG A 85 16.51 0.56 -27.77
C ARG A 85 16.91 -0.26 -26.55
N GLY A 86 16.77 0.29 -25.34
CA GLY A 86 17.00 -0.43 -24.10
C GLY A 86 16.00 -1.58 -23.91
N GLN A 87 14.73 -1.35 -24.22
CA GLN A 87 13.69 -2.38 -24.18
C GLN A 87 13.92 -3.47 -25.24
N GLU A 88 14.24 -3.09 -26.48
CA GLU A 88 14.58 -4.04 -27.56
C GLU A 88 15.78 -4.94 -27.17
N GLY A 89 16.83 -4.37 -26.58
CA GLY A 89 17.99 -5.14 -26.13
C GLY A 89 17.65 -6.14 -25.01
N ARG A 90 16.79 -5.76 -24.06
CA ARG A 90 16.29 -6.67 -23.01
C ARG A 90 15.43 -7.78 -23.61
N LEU A 91 14.59 -7.46 -24.60
CA LEU A 91 13.75 -8.43 -25.29
C LEU A 91 14.61 -9.47 -26.02
N GLN A 92 15.66 -9.02 -26.71
CA GLN A 92 16.59 -9.89 -27.43
C GLN A 92 17.39 -10.79 -26.48
N GLN A 93 17.79 -10.28 -25.29
CA GLN A 93 18.41 -11.13 -24.26
C GLN A 93 17.45 -12.20 -23.73
N LYS A 94 16.18 -11.85 -23.50
CA LYS A 94 15.17 -12.83 -23.08
C LYS A 94 14.95 -13.90 -24.16
N GLU A 95 14.87 -13.50 -25.43
CA GLU A 95 14.75 -14.42 -26.55
C GLU A 95 15.92 -15.42 -26.60
N GLN A 96 17.17 -14.93 -26.45
CA GLN A 96 18.34 -15.80 -26.40
C GLN A 96 18.32 -16.76 -25.20
N GLN A 97 17.86 -16.31 -24.03
CA GLN A 97 17.72 -17.18 -22.85
C GLN A 97 16.65 -18.26 -23.07
N VAL A 98 15.55 -17.94 -23.74
CA VAL A 98 14.51 -18.90 -24.09
C VAL A 98 15.03 -19.93 -25.07
N ASN A 99 15.75 -19.52 -26.13
CA ASN A 99 16.33 -20.45 -27.09
C ASN A 99 17.33 -21.41 -26.43
N ARG A 100 18.18 -20.93 -25.51
CA ARG A 100 19.08 -21.82 -24.73
C ARG A 100 18.32 -22.82 -23.86
N LYS A 101 17.16 -22.44 -23.32
CA LYS A 101 16.32 -23.37 -22.55
C LYS A 101 15.70 -24.43 -23.44
N TYR A 102 15.29 -24.08 -24.66
CA TYR A 102 14.81 -25.05 -25.64
C TYR A 102 15.90 -26.07 -26.00
N GLU A 103 17.13 -25.62 -26.31
CA GLU A 103 18.26 -26.52 -26.58
C GLU A 103 18.52 -27.50 -25.41
N LEU A 104 18.47 -27.02 -24.17
CA LEU A 104 18.63 -27.88 -22.98
C LEU A 104 17.49 -28.89 -22.78
N VAL A 105 16.28 -28.56 -23.25
CA VAL A 105 15.14 -29.50 -23.19
C VAL A 105 15.30 -30.57 -24.26
N ASP A 106 15.66 -30.18 -25.49
CA ASP A 106 15.92 -31.13 -26.58
C ASP A 106 17.05 -32.11 -26.21
N ASP A 107 18.15 -31.62 -25.63
CA ASP A 107 19.25 -32.47 -25.16
C ASP A 107 18.79 -33.49 -24.10
N LYS A 108 17.92 -33.06 -23.17
CA LYS A 108 17.34 -33.96 -22.16
C LYS A 108 16.38 -34.97 -22.76
N GLU A 109 15.61 -34.59 -23.78
CA GLU A 109 14.69 -35.50 -24.46
C GLU A 109 15.47 -36.62 -25.15
N ILE A 110 16.61 -36.29 -25.78
CA ILE A 110 17.54 -37.27 -26.35
C ILE A 110 18.09 -38.20 -25.25
N GLU A 111 18.55 -37.66 -24.11
CA GLU A 111 19.07 -38.47 -23.00
C GLU A 111 18.01 -39.43 -22.43
N VAL A 112 16.75 -38.99 -22.34
CA VAL A 112 15.63 -39.82 -21.88
C VAL A 112 15.35 -40.95 -22.87
N LEU A 113 15.32 -40.67 -24.17
CA LEU A 113 15.14 -41.67 -25.23
C LEU A 113 16.25 -42.74 -25.21
N GLU A 114 17.50 -42.33 -24.94
CA GLU A 114 18.62 -43.28 -24.79
C GLU A 114 18.45 -44.18 -23.55
N LYS A 115 18.02 -43.60 -22.42
CA LYS A 115 17.74 -44.37 -21.20
C LYS A 115 16.57 -45.33 -21.37
N GLU A 116 15.51 -44.94 -22.08
CA GLU A 116 14.39 -45.83 -22.38
C GLU A 116 14.83 -47.03 -23.22
N LYS A 117 15.67 -46.81 -24.24
CA LYS A 117 16.26 -47.92 -25.02
C LYS A 117 17.12 -48.84 -24.16
N ALA A 118 17.95 -48.27 -23.29
CA ALA A 118 18.79 -49.06 -22.38
C ALA A 118 17.94 -49.90 -21.40
N LEU A 119 16.85 -49.32 -20.89
CA LEU A 119 15.91 -50.04 -20.02
C LEU A 119 15.21 -51.17 -20.77
N GLN A 120 14.76 -50.96 -22.00
CA GLN A 120 14.16 -52.02 -22.82
C GLN A 120 15.14 -53.18 -23.07
N GLN A 121 16.42 -52.89 -23.33
CA GLN A 121 17.45 -53.92 -23.48
C GLN A 121 17.68 -54.69 -22.17
N LEU A 122 17.70 -53.98 -21.03
CA LEU A 122 17.85 -54.61 -19.73
C LEU A 122 16.66 -55.53 -19.42
N ASP A 123 15.44 -55.08 -19.70
CA ASP A 123 14.22 -55.85 -19.47
C ASP A 123 14.21 -57.14 -20.31
N HIS A 124 14.64 -57.05 -21.57
CA HIS A 124 14.84 -58.24 -22.42
C HIS A 124 15.88 -59.21 -21.83
N THR A 125 17.00 -58.68 -21.34
CA THR A 125 18.06 -59.49 -20.72
C THR A 125 17.58 -60.17 -19.44
N LEU A 126 16.74 -59.48 -18.65
CA LEU A 126 16.14 -60.02 -17.43
C LEU A 126 15.16 -61.15 -17.76
N ASP A 127 14.32 -61.00 -18.79
CA ASP A 127 13.39 -62.04 -19.24
C ASP A 127 14.14 -63.31 -19.71
N GLU A 128 15.28 -63.16 -20.40
CA GLU A 128 16.15 -64.28 -20.77
C GLU A 128 16.75 -64.99 -19.54
N ARG A 129 17.27 -64.21 -18.58
CA ARG A 129 17.80 -64.72 -17.31
C ARG A 129 16.74 -65.43 -16.49
N GLU A 130 15.52 -64.92 -16.47
CA GLU A 130 14.40 -65.53 -15.77
C GLU A 130 14.04 -66.90 -16.38
N LYS A 131 14.02 -67.00 -17.72
CA LYS A 131 13.87 -68.28 -18.43
C LYS A 131 14.98 -69.27 -18.09
N GLU A 132 16.22 -68.80 -18.00
CA GLU A 132 17.37 -69.64 -17.63
C GLU A 132 17.29 -70.15 -16.17
N ILE A 133 16.97 -69.25 -15.23
CA ILE A 133 16.75 -69.59 -13.81
C ILE A 133 15.62 -70.61 -13.67
N ASN A 134 14.49 -70.41 -14.34
CA ASN A 134 13.38 -71.36 -14.32
C ASN A 134 13.80 -72.73 -14.86
N GLY A 135 14.66 -72.77 -15.89
CA GLY A 135 15.28 -74.00 -16.39
C GLY A 135 16.17 -74.69 -15.36
N LEU A 136 16.99 -73.93 -14.63
CA LEU A 136 17.86 -74.43 -13.56
C LEU A 136 17.05 -74.95 -12.36
N VAL A 137 16.02 -74.23 -11.93
CA VAL A 137 15.10 -74.64 -10.86
C VAL A 137 14.42 -75.96 -11.21
N ASN A 138 13.98 -76.14 -12.46
CA ASN A 138 13.40 -77.40 -12.92
C ASN A 138 14.41 -78.56 -12.90
N LYS A 139 15.68 -78.33 -13.27
CA LYS A 139 16.76 -79.32 -13.15
C LYS A 139 17.05 -79.67 -11.68
N GLN A 140 17.03 -78.67 -10.79
CA GLN A 140 17.22 -78.85 -9.36
C GLN A 140 16.07 -79.64 -8.73
N ARG A 141 14.82 -79.33 -9.07
CA ARG A 141 13.63 -80.11 -8.67
C ARG A 141 13.73 -81.57 -9.11
N SER A 142 14.23 -81.84 -10.31
CA SER A 142 14.46 -83.19 -10.81
C SER A 142 15.55 -83.94 -10.01
N ARG A 143 16.61 -83.23 -9.58
CA ARG A 143 17.66 -83.78 -8.71
C ARG A 143 17.19 -83.99 -7.27
N LEU A 144 16.42 -83.07 -6.70
CA LEU A 144 15.81 -83.20 -5.38
C LEU A 144 14.85 -84.39 -5.32
N LYS A 145 14.05 -84.61 -6.38
CA LYS A 145 13.22 -85.83 -6.56
C LYS A 145 14.02 -87.14 -6.49
N LYS A 146 15.33 -87.12 -6.78
CA LYS A 146 16.21 -88.31 -6.69
C LYS A 146 16.85 -88.49 -5.31
N ILE A 147 16.90 -87.45 -4.47
CA ILE A 147 17.76 -87.42 -3.27
C ILE A 147 16.94 -87.45 -1.96
N SER A 148 15.72 -86.92 -1.93
CA SER A 148 14.93 -86.89 -0.70
C SER A 148 13.97 -88.07 -0.61
N GLY A 149 14.23 -89.02 0.30
CA GLY A 149 13.28 -90.02 0.77
C GLY A 149 12.13 -89.45 1.62
N MET A 150 11.73 -88.21 1.35
CA MET A 150 10.50 -87.56 1.83
C MET A 150 9.53 -87.46 0.66
N SER A 151 8.23 -87.52 0.92
CA SER A 151 7.27 -87.28 -0.16
C SER A 151 7.44 -85.83 -0.68
N VAL A 152 7.40 -85.67 -2.00
CA VAL A 152 7.53 -84.35 -2.68
C VAL A 152 6.49 -83.35 -2.18
N GLN A 153 5.39 -83.85 -1.63
CA GLN A 153 4.28 -83.05 -1.14
C GLN A 153 4.59 -82.42 0.22
N GLU A 154 5.06 -83.21 1.19
CA GLU A 154 5.33 -82.74 2.56
C GLU A 154 6.46 -81.70 2.63
N ALA A 155 7.51 -81.86 1.82
CA ALA A 155 8.61 -80.90 1.75
C ALA A 155 8.21 -79.58 1.06
N LYS A 156 7.27 -79.66 0.11
CA LYS A 156 6.78 -78.50 -0.64
C LYS A 156 5.81 -77.69 0.21
N ASP A 157 4.95 -78.36 0.96
CA ASP A 157 3.94 -77.73 1.80
C ASP A 157 4.58 -77.00 2.99
N CYS A 158 5.53 -77.63 3.70
CA CYS A 158 6.23 -77.00 4.84
C CYS A 158 7.09 -75.79 4.42
N LEU A 159 7.77 -75.87 3.27
CA LEU A 159 8.56 -74.77 2.73
C LEU A 159 7.68 -73.61 2.25
N LEU A 160 6.56 -73.91 1.58
CA LEU A 160 5.60 -72.89 1.12
C LEU A 160 4.99 -72.16 2.31
N GLU A 161 4.63 -72.86 3.38
CA GLU A 161 3.98 -72.25 4.55
C GLU A 161 4.91 -71.29 5.30
N THR A 162 6.18 -71.68 5.48
CA THR A 162 7.18 -70.83 6.16
C THR A 162 7.53 -69.60 5.32
N LEU A 163 7.69 -69.79 4.00
CA LEU A 163 8.04 -68.71 3.09
C LEU A 163 6.88 -67.73 2.89
N GLU A 164 5.64 -68.23 2.89
CA GLU A 164 4.44 -67.39 2.79
C GLU A 164 4.24 -66.53 4.04
N ALA A 165 4.57 -67.04 5.23
CA ALA A 165 4.51 -66.29 6.48
C ALA A 165 5.55 -65.14 6.52
N ASP A 166 6.81 -65.42 6.19
CA ASP A 166 7.89 -64.42 6.17
C ASP A 166 7.64 -63.35 5.10
N VAL A 167 7.24 -63.76 3.88
CA VAL A 167 6.94 -62.82 2.79
C VAL A 167 5.74 -61.94 3.14
N ARG A 168 4.70 -62.46 3.79
CA ARG A 168 3.56 -61.63 4.25
C ARG A 168 3.98 -60.61 5.29
N GLN A 169 4.84 -60.98 6.23
CA GLN A 169 5.26 -60.06 7.29
C GLN A 169 6.16 -58.93 6.76
N ASP A 170 7.08 -59.24 5.86
CA ASP A 170 7.95 -58.23 5.25
C ASP A 170 7.19 -57.35 4.25
N ALA A 171 6.27 -57.92 3.48
CA ALA A 171 5.37 -57.15 2.62
C ALA A 171 4.51 -56.18 3.45
N ALA A 172 3.96 -56.61 4.59
CA ALA A 172 3.16 -55.74 5.44
C ALA A 172 3.96 -54.56 6.04
N LYS A 173 5.21 -54.80 6.46
CA LYS A 173 6.11 -53.73 6.94
C LYS A 173 6.46 -52.75 5.82
N LEU A 174 6.78 -53.26 4.63
CA LEU A 174 7.13 -52.46 3.47
C LEU A 174 5.94 -51.61 3.01
N ILE A 175 4.75 -52.20 2.90
CA ILE A 175 3.50 -51.50 2.55
C ILE A 175 3.23 -50.36 3.54
N LYS A 176 3.33 -50.62 4.84
CA LYS A 176 3.07 -49.60 5.87
C LYS A 176 4.09 -48.47 5.86
N LYS A 177 5.36 -48.78 5.59
CA LYS A 177 6.42 -47.77 5.43
C LYS A 177 6.17 -46.90 4.20
N ILE A 178 5.88 -47.52 3.05
CA ILE A 178 5.57 -46.83 1.79
C ILE A 178 4.32 -45.96 1.95
N GLU A 179 3.24 -46.45 2.57
CA GLU A 179 2.04 -45.65 2.83
C GLU A 179 2.35 -44.40 3.67
N THR A 180 3.14 -44.55 4.73
CA THR A 180 3.47 -43.43 5.64
C THR A 180 4.33 -42.38 4.92
N GLU A 181 5.40 -42.82 4.25
CA GLU A 181 6.26 -41.92 3.46
C GLU A 181 5.50 -41.24 2.31
N THR A 182 4.62 -41.97 1.63
CA THR A 182 3.80 -41.42 0.54
C THR A 182 2.85 -40.36 1.07
N LYS A 183 2.21 -40.60 2.21
CA LYS A 183 1.25 -39.67 2.81
C LYS A 183 1.93 -38.38 3.27
N ASP A 184 3.06 -38.48 3.96
CA ASP A 184 3.85 -37.33 4.42
C ASP A 184 4.40 -36.51 3.24
N THR A 185 4.91 -37.20 2.21
CA THR A 185 5.46 -36.54 1.01
C THR A 185 4.36 -35.88 0.19
N ALA A 186 3.22 -36.55 0.01
CA ALA A 186 2.07 -36.02 -0.70
C ALA A 186 1.53 -34.78 0.01
N GLU A 187 1.37 -34.81 1.33
CA GLU A 187 0.88 -33.68 2.10
C GLU A 187 1.82 -32.46 1.97
N LYS A 188 3.13 -32.66 2.06
CA LYS A 188 4.12 -31.59 1.86
C LYS A 188 4.07 -31.01 0.43
N ARG A 189 4.06 -31.88 -0.58
CA ARG A 189 4.00 -31.48 -2.00
C ARG A 189 2.69 -30.76 -2.33
N SER A 190 1.56 -31.22 -1.81
CA SER A 190 0.26 -30.56 -2.01
C SER A 190 0.27 -29.15 -1.43
N LYS A 191 0.82 -28.96 -0.24
CA LYS A 191 0.95 -27.63 0.38
C LYS A 191 1.87 -26.72 -0.42
N GLU A 192 3.00 -27.24 -0.90
CA GLU A 192 3.93 -26.50 -1.77
C GLU A 192 3.28 -26.11 -3.11
N ILE A 193 2.60 -27.04 -3.77
CA ILE A 193 1.95 -26.81 -5.08
C ILE A 193 0.84 -25.77 -4.95
N ILE A 194 -0.01 -25.87 -3.92
CA ILE A 194 -1.07 -24.90 -3.67
C ILE A 194 -0.48 -23.52 -3.39
N SER A 195 0.56 -23.45 -2.54
CA SER A 195 1.21 -22.18 -2.20
C SER A 195 1.87 -21.53 -3.43
N LEU A 196 2.54 -22.34 -4.27
CA LEU A 196 3.18 -21.88 -5.50
C LEU A 196 2.16 -21.44 -6.57
N ALA A 197 1.00 -22.10 -6.63
CA ALA A 197 -0.09 -21.73 -7.53
C ALA A 197 -0.72 -20.39 -7.15
N VAL A 198 -0.87 -20.10 -5.85
CA VAL A 198 -1.35 -18.81 -5.34
C VAL A 198 -0.34 -17.69 -5.63
N ALA A 199 0.95 -17.94 -5.41
CA ALA A 199 2.01 -16.96 -5.70
C ALA A 199 2.08 -16.54 -7.18
N ARG A 200 1.75 -17.47 -8.10
CA ARG A 200 1.82 -17.23 -9.56
C ARG A 200 0.68 -16.40 -10.14
N TYR A 201 -0.37 -16.08 -9.37
CA TYR A 201 -1.57 -15.40 -9.89
C TYR A 201 -1.58 -13.87 -9.71
N ALA A 202 -0.52 -13.25 -9.17
CA ALA A 202 -0.45 -11.80 -8.98
C ALA A 202 0.49 -11.14 -10.00
N GLY A 203 -0.01 -10.12 -10.69
CA GLY A 203 0.74 -9.28 -11.64
C GLY A 203 0.84 -7.81 -11.20
N GLU A 204 1.84 -7.12 -11.77
CA GLU A 204 2.57 -5.96 -11.23
C GLU A 204 1.99 -4.53 -11.42
N TYR A 205 2.57 -3.64 -10.59
CA TYR A 205 2.99 -2.23 -10.78
C TYR A 205 1.96 -1.09 -10.87
N ILE A 206 1.97 -0.24 -9.84
CA ILE A 206 1.35 1.09 -9.78
C ILE A 206 2.30 2.04 -9.04
N ALA A 207 2.57 3.21 -9.61
CA ALA A 207 3.54 4.17 -9.06
C ALA A 207 3.15 4.73 -7.66
N GLU A 208 4.16 4.99 -6.84
CA GLU A 208 4.02 5.60 -5.51
C GLU A 208 3.64 7.09 -5.58
N ARG A 209 2.94 7.60 -4.55
CA ARG A 209 2.62 9.02 -4.41
C ARG A 209 3.67 9.73 -3.55
N THR A 210 4.44 10.63 -4.16
CA THR A 210 5.49 11.41 -3.49
C THR A 210 5.01 12.76 -2.92
N VAL A 211 3.75 13.12 -3.16
CA VAL A 211 3.19 14.44 -2.81
C VAL A 211 1.95 14.34 -1.93
N SER A 212 1.80 15.28 -0.99
CA SER A 212 0.60 15.47 -0.18
C SER A 212 0.04 16.88 -0.38
N VAL A 213 -1.28 17.01 -0.52
CA VAL A 213 -1.95 18.30 -0.79
C VAL A 213 -2.59 18.84 0.49
N VAL A 214 -2.34 20.09 0.82
CA VAL A 214 -3.03 20.82 1.89
C VAL A 214 -3.90 21.91 1.27
N HIS A 215 -5.20 21.90 1.60
CA HIS A 215 -6.15 22.90 1.13
C HIS A 215 -6.13 24.12 2.04
N LEU A 216 -6.15 25.30 1.43
CA LEU A 216 -6.13 26.58 2.11
C LEU A 216 -7.52 27.22 2.08
N PRO A 217 -7.92 27.96 3.14
CA PRO A 217 -9.19 28.66 3.16
C PRO A 217 -9.24 29.92 2.27
N SER A 218 -8.08 30.46 1.87
CA SER A 218 -7.96 31.61 0.97
C SER A 218 -6.53 31.78 0.44
N ASP A 219 -6.37 32.50 -0.67
CA ASP A 219 -5.06 32.90 -1.19
C ASP A 219 -4.33 33.90 -0.28
N GLU A 220 -5.04 34.63 0.59
CA GLU A 220 -4.39 35.42 1.64
C GLU A 220 -3.61 34.53 2.60
N MET A 221 -4.14 33.35 2.92
CA MET A 221 -3.45 32.35 3.75
C MET A 221 -2.18 31.83 3.04
N LYS A 222 -2.23 31.66 1.72
CA LYS A 222 -1.07 31.30 0.88
C LYS A 222 0.06 32.32 1.03
N GLY A 223 -0.28 33.62 0.99
CA GLY A 223 0.67 34.71 1.24
C GLY A 223 1.27 34.71 2.65
N ARG A 224 0.49 34.37 3.68
CA ARG A 224 0.98 34.24 5.07
C ARG A 224 1.89 33.03 5.28
N ILE A 225 1.61 31.93 4.59
CA ILE A 225 2.44 30.72 4.59
C ILE A 225 3.81 31.03 3.97
N ILE A 226 3.86 31.74 2.84
CA ILE A 226 5.12 32.23 2.24
C ILE A 226 5.85 33.15 3.21
N GLY A 227 5.14 34.14 3.75
CA GLY A 227 5.72 35.19 4.57
C GLY A 227 6.60 36.15 3.76
N ARG A 228 7.04 37.24 4.39
CA ARG A 228 7.92 38.22 3.72
C ARG A 228 9.23 37.52 3.32
N GLU A 229 9.60 37.62 2.04
CA GLU A 229 10.80 37.00 1.44
C GLU A 229 10.88 35.47 1.59
N GLY A 230 9.74 34.78 1.75
CA GLY A 230 9.71 33.32 1.92
C GLY A 230 10.18 32.83 3.29
N ARG A 231 10.32 33.72 4.28
CA ARG A 231 10.87 33.39 5.61
C ARG A 231 10.10 32.29 6.35
N ASN A 232 8.79 32.23 6.15
CA ASN A 232 7.92 31.29 6.86
C ASN A 232 7.98 29.90 6.22
N ILE A 233 7.99 29.83 4.89
CA ILE A 233 8.24 28.58 4.15
C ILE A 233 9.60 28.01 4.54
N ARG A 234 10.67 28.80 4.47
CA ARG A 234 12.02 28.32 4.84
C ARG A 234 12.10 27.84 6.27
N ALA A 235 11.41 28.51 7.21
CA ALA A 235 11.34 28.05 8.59
C ALA A 235 10.61 26.71 8.72
N MET A 236 9.55 26.49 7.93
CA MET A 236 8.81 25.23 7.91
C MET A 236 9.59 24.09 7.25
N GLU A 237 10.25 24.38 6.13
CA GLU A 237 11.15 23.45 5.43
C GLU A 237 12.33 23.07 6.33
N ALA A 238 12.94 24.04 7.02
CA ALA A 238 14.03 23.77 7.96
C ALA A 238 13.58 22.97 9.18
N ALA A 239 12.39 23.26 9.72
CA ALA A 239 11.87 22.56 10.90
C ALA A 239 11.41 21.13 10.59
N THR A 240 10.85 20.89 9.40
CA THR A 240 10.26 19.58 9.04
C THR A 240 11.15 18.75 8.10
N GLY A 241 12.06 19.38 7.37
CA GLY A 241 12.87 18.75 6.31
C GLY A 241 12.05 18.31 5.10
N ILE A 242 10.94 18.99 4.80
CA ILE A 242 10.01 18.72 3.69
C ILE A 242 9.85 19.99 2.86
N ASP A 243 9.90 19.87 1.54
CA ASP A 243 9.80 20.99 0.62
C ASP A 243 8.33 21.39 0.42
N LEU A 244 8.06 22.70 0.54
CA LEU A 244 6.72 23.26 0.33
C LEU A 244 6.66 23.87 -1.07
N ILE A 245 6.06 23.15 -2.00
CA ILE A 245 5.88 23.62 -3.38
C ILE A 245 4.60 24.44 -3.44
N ILE A 246 4.76 25.69 -3.84
CA ILE A 246 3.68 26.63 -4.09
C ILE A 246 3.68 26.96 -5.57
N ASP A 247 2.66 26.50 -6.28
CA ASP A 247 2.45 26.71 -7.71
C ASP A 247 1.26 27.64 -7.96
N ASP A 248 0.82 27.78 -9.21
CA ASP A 248 -0.34 28.58 -9.59
C ASP A 248 -1.69 27.93 -9.22
N THR A 249 -1.68 26.76 -8.55
CA THR A 249 -2.91 26.12 -8.08
C THR A 249 -3.55 26.99 -6.99
N PRO A 250 -4.80 27.47 -7.18
CA PRO A 250 -5.48 28.29 -6.18
C PRO A 250 -5.76 27.47 -4.92
N GLU A 251 -5.70 28.11 -3.76
CA GLU A 251 -6.14 27.52 -2.48
C GLU A 251 -5.46 26.18 -2.11
N ALA A 252 -4.26 25.88 -2.62
CA ALA A 252 -3.53 24.65 -2.30
C ALA A 252 -2.02 24.86 -2.13
N VAL A 253 -1.42 24.03 -1.28
CA VAL A 253 0.04 23.90 -1.11
C VAL A 253 0.41 22.42 -1.20
N LEU A 254 1.47 22.12 -1.96
CA LEU A 254 1.98 20.78 -2.15
C LEU A 254 3.17 20.53 -1.22
N LEU A 255 3.09 19.45 -0.43
CA LEU A 255 4.18 18.97 0.41
C LEU A 255 4.91 17.85 -0.32
N SER A 256 6.18 18.08 -0.65
CA SER A 256 7.03 17.14 -1.36
C SER A 256 8.20 16.70 -0.47
N GLY A 257 8.44 15.39 -0.39
CA GLY A 257 9.58 14.87 0.34
C GLY A 257 9.47 13.39 0.64
N PHE A 258 10.58 12.66 0.61
CA PHE A 258 10.60 11.20 0.65
C PHE A 258 10.17 10.60 2.01
N ASN A 259 10.44 11.29 3.12
CA ASN A 259 10.08 10.80 4.45
C ASN A 259 8.58 11.04 4.75
N SER A 260 7.79 9.97 4.71
CA SER A 260 6.32 10.06 4.87
C SER A 260 5.88 10.53 6.27
N VAL A 261 6.65 10.20 7.32
CA VAL A 261 6.37 10.67 8.69
C VAL A 261 6.59 12.17 8.81
N ARG A 262 7.72 12.68 8.29
CA ARG A 262 7.99 14.13 8.27
C ARG A 262 6.99 14.88 7.40
N ARG A 263 6.57 14.30 6.28
CA ARG A 263 5.52 14.85 5.41
C ARG A 263 4.20 15.00 6.16
N GLU A 264 3.85 14.02 6.99
CA GLU A 264 2.66 14.08 7.84
C GLU A 264 2.79 15.11 8.97
N VAL A 265 3.97 15.19 9.61
CA VAL A 265 4.27 16.25 10.60
C VAL A 265 4.04 17.63 9.96
N ALA A 266 4.59 17.86 8.77
CA ALA A 266 4.44 19.11 8.04
C ALA A 266 2.97 19.41 7.71
N ARG A 267 2.21 18.39 7.26
CA ARG A 267 0.77 18.50 6.96
C ARG A 267 -0.04 18.95 8.17
N ILE A 268 0.08 18.25 9.30
CA ILE A 268 -0.69 18.54 10.52
C ILE A 268 -0.22 19.87 11.13
N ALA A 269 1.08 20.16 11.10
CA ALA A 269 1.60 21.44 11.57
C ALA A 269 1.03 22.60 10.74
N LEU A 270 0.96 22.44 9.42
CA LEU A 270 0.42 23.47 8.52
C LEU A 270 -1.08 23.68 8.76
N GLU A 271 -1.86 22.61 8.90
CA GLU A 271 -3.30 22.68 9.24
C GLU A 271 -3.55 23.42 10.57
N ARG A 272 -2.72 23.15 11.58
CA ARG A 272 -2.82 23.84 12.89
C ARG A 272 -2.44 25.31 12.81
N LEU A 273 -1.41 25.65 12.06
CA LEU A 273 -0.96 27.02 11.84
C LEU A 273 -2.01 27.83 11.05
N ILE A 274 -2.68 27.21 10.08
CA ILE A 274 -3.80 27.79 9.34
C ILE A 274 -4.99 28.05 10.28
N ALA A 275 -5.34 27.07 11.12
CA ALA A 275 -6.44 27.20 12.08
C ALA A 275 -6.18 28.28 13.15
N ASP A 276 -4.92 28.43 13.61
CA ASP A 276 -4.49 29.48 14.55
C ASP A 276 -4.37 30.86 13.86
N GLY A 277 -4.13 30.88 12.54
CA GLY A 277 -3.99 32.09 11.73
C GLY A 277 -2.69 32.88 11.95
N ARG A 278 -1.81 32.40 12.85
CA ARG A 278 -0.51 33.01 13.20
C ARG A 278 0.63 32.17 12.66
N ILE A 279 1.27 32.67 11.60
CA ILE A 279 2.36 31.97 10.90
C ILE A 279 3.63 32.82 10.99
N HIS A 280 4.52 32.47 11.91
CA HIS A 280 5.85 33.07 12.05
C HIS A 280 6.87 32.04 12.54
N PRO A 281 8.19 32.23 12.31
CA PRO A 281 9.19 31.17 12.51
C PRO A 281 9.17 30.50 13.89
N ALA A 282 9.17 31.27 14.97
CA ALA A 282 9.13 30.72 16.33
C ALA A 282 7.89 29.86 16.61
N ARG A 283 6.73 30.22 16.06
CA ARG A 283 5.50 29.44 16.22
C ARG A 283 5.51 28.18 15.37
N ILE A 284 6.07 28.25 14.16
CA ILE A 284 6.25 27.09 13.29
C ILE A 284 7.09 26.03 14.00
N GLU A 285 8.24 26.41 14.56
CA GLU A 285 9.10 25.48 15.31
C GLU A 285 8.41 24.87 16.53
N GLU A 286 7.65 25.67 17.29
CA GLU A 286 6.89 25.21 18.45
C GLU A 286 5.81 24.18 18.05
N VAL A 287 5.03 24.50 17.02
CA VAL A 287 3.95 23.62 16.54
C VAL A 287 4.52 22.34 15.96
N VAL A 288 5.59 22.40 15.17
CA VAL A 288 6.26 21.22 14.60
C VAL A 288 6.73 20.30 15.72
N LYS A 289 7.47 20.80 16.73
CA LYS A 289 7.92 19.98 17.86
C LYS A 289 6.78 19.31 18.62
N LYS A 290 5.65 20.02 18.78
CA LYS A 290 4.47 19.47 19.44
C LYS A 290 3.84 18.35 18.60
N VAL A 291 3.68 18.57 17.29
CA VAL A 291 3.13 17.59 16.35
C VAL A 291 4.02 16.36 16.24
N GLU A 292 5.35 16.52 16.20
CA GLU A 292 6.30 15.40 16.20
C GLU A 292 6.09 14.49 17.40
N LYS A 293 5.96 15.05 18.61
CA LYS A 293 5.73 14.27 19.83
C LYS A 293 4.39 13.52 19.81
N GLU A 294 3.35 14.14 19.25
CA GLU A 294 2.04 13.52 19.10
C GLU A 294 2.06 12.39 18.07
N ILE A 295 2.75 12.58 16.95
CA ILE A 295 2.94 11.55 15.92
C ILE A 295 3.77 10.38 16.47
N ASP A 296 4.83 10.63 17.23
CA ASP A 296 5.62 9.56 17.85
C ASP A 296 4.80 8.68 18.80
N ASN A 297 3.89 9.27 19.56
CA ASN A 297 2.94 8.51 20.39
C ASN A 297 1.97 7.71 19.51
N THR A 298 1.42 8.34 18.47
CA THR A 298 0.49 7.70 17.52
C THR A 298 1.15 6.51 16.81
N ILE A 299 2.43 6.63 16.45
CA ILE A 299 3.24 5.55 15.85
C ILE A 299 3.28 4.35 16.80
N ARG A 300 3.66 4.57 18.06
CA ARG A 300 3.75 3.49 19.05
C ARG A 300 2.40 2.82 19.27
N GLU A 301 1.36 3.60 19.53
CA GLU A 301 0.00 3.09 19.76
C GLU A 301 -0.52 2.30 18.56
N THR A 302 -0.29 2.80 17.34
CA THR A 302 -0.73 2.11 16.12
C THR A 302 0.03 0.81 15.91
N GLY A 303 1.34 0.80 16.11
CA GLY A 303 2.15 -0.42 16.00
C GLY A 303 1.73 -1.50 17.00
N GLU A 304 1.48 -1.09 18.26
CA GLU A 304 0.97 -1.98 19.31
C GLU A 304 -0.41 -2.53 18.94
N GLN A 305 -1.30 -1.68 18.43
CA GLN A 305 -2.63 -2.08 17.99
C GLN A 305 -2.57 -3.08 16.83
N ALA A 306 -1.70 -2.86 15.84
CA ALA A 306 -1.53 -3.78 14.70
C ALA A 306 -0.99 -5.16 15.14
N ALA A 307 0.04 -5.17 16.00
CA ALA A 307 0.56 -6.42 16.57
C ALA A 307 -0.51 -7.15 17.39
N PHE A 308 -1.33 -6.38 18.11
CA PHE A 308 -2.44 -6.91 18.88
C PHE A 308 -3.54 -7.52 18.00
N ASP A 309 -4.04 -6.80 16.99
CA ASP A 309 -5.16 -7.23 16.13
C ASP A 309 -4.86 -8.56 15.43
N ILE A 310 -3.59 -8.79 15.11
CA ILE A 310 -3.10 -10.03 14.50
C ILE A 310 -2.82 -11.14 15.52
N GLY A 311 -2.70 -10.82 16.81
CA GLY A 311 -2.33 -11.77 17.88
C GLY A 311 -0.83 -12.09 17.93
N ALA A 312 0.02 -11.17 17.45
CA ALA A 312 1.47 -11.31 17.40
C ALA A 312 2.13 -10.65 18.63
N TYR A 313 2.10 -11.34 19.78
CA TYR A 313 2.66 -10.84 21.04
C TYR A 313 4.19 -10.97 21.14
N GLY A 314 4.83 -10.13 21.93
CA GLY A 314 6.27 -10.20 22.19
C GLY A 314 7.15 -9.74 21.02
N ILE A 315 6.65 -8.85 20.17
CA ILE A 315 7.48 -8.12 19.20
C ILE A 315 8.30 -7.07 19.96
N HIS A 316 9.57 -6.93 19.60
CA HIS A 316 10.45 -5.94 20.22
C HIS A 316 9.93 -4.51 20.02
N ALA A 317 10.07 -3.65 21.03
CA ALA A 317 9.52 -2.29 21.01
C ALA A 317 9.98 -1.45 19.81
N GLU A 318 11.20 -1.66 19.33
CA GLU A 318 11.70 -0.99 18.13
C GLU A 318 10.97 -1.45 16.86
N LEU A 319 10.70 -2.75 16.70
CA LEU A 319 9.94 -3.27 15.57
C LEU A 319 8.48 -2.79 15.61
N ILE A 320 7.89 -2.67 16.81
CA ILE A 320 6.58 -2.06 17.02
C ILE A 320 6.58 -0.60 16.54
N LYS A 321 7.62 0.18 16.88
CA LYS A 321 7.76 1.56 16.41
C LYS A 321 7.87 1.62 14.88
N LEU A 322 8.63 0.73 14.27
CA LEU A 322 8.78 0.66 12.81
C LEU A 322 7.46 0.26 12.12
N LEU A 323 6.72 -0.72 12.66
CA LEU A 323 5.37 -1.06 12.20
C LEU A 323 4.44 0.16 12.23
N GLY A 324 4.47 0.92 13.33
CA GLY A 324 3.70 2.15 13.46
C GLY A 324 4.01 3.19 12.39
N LYS A 325 5.27 3.32 11.96
CA LYS A 325 5.68 4.24 10.89
C LYS A 325 5.04 3.89 9.54
N LEU A 326 4.79 2.60 9.27
CA LEU A 326 4.15 2.14 8.04
C LEU A 326 2.73 2.70 7.87
N ARG A 327 2.08 3.18 8.95
CA ARG A 327 0.79 3.88 8.89
C ARG A 327 0.87 5.16 8.05
N PHE A 328 2.01 5.82 7.99
CA PHE A 328 2.17 7.05 7.22
C PHE A 328 2.73 6.80 5.84
N ARG A 329 3.10 5.55 5.53
CA ARG A 329 3.62 5.16 4.23
C ARG A 329 2.51 4.62 3.36
N THR A 330 2.55 5.00 2.09
CA THR A 330 1.70 4.44 1.05
C THR A 330 2.56 3.88 -0.06
N SER A 331 2.28 2.64 -0.47
CA SER A 331 2.87 2.03 -1.66
C SER A 331 1.73 1.50 -2.53
N TYR A 332 1.81 1.66 -3.85
CA TYR A 332 0.76 1.24 -4.79
C TYR A 332 -0.65 1.81 -4.45
N ALA A 333 -0.71 3.05 -3.93
CA ALA A 333 -1.92 3.73 -3.41
C ALA A 333 -2.63 3.05 -2.22
N GLN A 334 -2.02 2.02 -1.63
CA GLN A 334 -2.47 1.38 -0.40
C GLN A 334 -1.60 1.84 0.78
N ASN A 335 -2.19 1.85 1.97
CA ASN A 335 -1.47 2.09 3.21
C ASN A 335 -0.64 0.86 3.57
N VAL A 336 0.67 1.02 3.81
CA VAL A 336 1.56 -0.13 3.99
C VAL A 336 1.25 -0.90 5.27
N LEU A 337 0.94 -0.21 6.39
CA LEU A 337 0.54 -0.91 7.61
C LEU A 337 -0.74 -1.74 7.41
N GLN A 338 -1.73 -1.16 6.73
CA GLN A 338 -2.97 -1.84 6.43
C GLN A 338 -2.74 -3.09 5.58
N HIS A 339 -1.90 -2.96 4.56
CA HIS A 339 -1.45 -4.07 3.75
C HIS A 339 -0.74 -5.15 4.59
N SER A 340 0.20 -4.79 5.47
CA SER A 340 0.87 -5.76 6.35
C SER A 340 -0.09 -6.49 7.29
N ILE A 341 -1.14 -5.82 7.79
CA ILE A 341 -2.21 -6.45 8.59
C ILE A 341 -2.98 -7.46 7.74
N GLU A 342 -3.35 -7.10 6.51
CA GLU A 342 -4.06 -8.01 5.59
C GLU A 342 -3.22 -9.23 5.21
N VAL A 343 -1.95 -9.02 4.87
CA VAL A 343 -0.99 -10.09 4.59
C VAL A 343 -0.89 -11.02 5.79
N ALA A 344 -0.79 -10.49 7.00
CA ALA A 344 -0.79 -11.29 8.22
C ALA A 344 -2.07 -12.13 8.38
N PHE A 345 -3.26 -11.57 8.10
CA PHE A 345 -4.52 -12.33 8.13
C PHE A 345 -4.54 -13.46 7.10
N LEU A 346 -4.17 -13.18 5.86
CA LEU A 346 -4.10 -14.17 4.77
C LEU A 346 -3.11 -15.28 5.09
N CYS A 347 -1.92 -14.94 5.58
CA CYS A 347 -0.94 -15.90 6.08
C CYS A 347 -1.53 -16.79 7.18
N GLY A 348 -2.31 -16.22 8.09
CA GLY A 348 -2.96 -16.98 9.15
C GLY A 348 -3.99 -17.99 8.64
N ILE A 349 -4.82 -17.60 7.66
CA ILE A 349 -5.82 -18.47 7.04
C ILE A 349 -5.12 -19.61 6.30
N MET A 350 -4.17 -19.28 5.42
CA MET A 350 -3.43 -20.30 4.65
C MET A 350 -2.64 -21.23 5.58
N ALA A 351 -2.00 -20.72 6.63
CA ALA A 351 -1.30 -21.56 7.59
C ALA A 351 -2.23 -22.53 8.32
N SER A 352 -3.47 -22.12 8.63
CA SER A 352 -4.46 -22.99 9.26
C SER A 352 -4.85 -24.16 8.35
N GLU A 353 -5.12 -23.88 7.08
CA GLU A 353 -5.48 -24.91 6.08
C GLU A 353 -4.33 -25.87 5.79
N LEU A 354 -3.09 -25.36 5.78
CA LEU A 354 -1.89 -26.16 5.52
C LEU A 354 -1.29 -26.77 6.80
N GLY A 355 -1.93 -26.67 7.97
CA GLY A 355 -1.41 -27.23 9.23
C GLY A 355 -0.04 -26.68 9.65
N VAL A 356 0.29 -25.45 9.25
CA VAL A 356 1.50 -24.72 9.64
C VAL A 356 1.20 -23.86 10.87
N ASN A 357 2.22 -23.47 11.63
CA ASN A 357 2.04 -22.63 12.81
C ASN A 357 1.46 -21.24 12.45
N VAL A 358 0.16 -21.08 12.70
CA VAL A 358 -0.62 -19.86 12.42
C VAL A 358 -0.01 -18.62 13.07
N LYS A 359 0.46 -18.72 14.33
CA LYS A 359 1.04 -17.56 15.05
C LYS A 359 2.33 -17.07 14.40
N LYS A 360 3.21 -18.00 14.00
CA LYS A 360 4.45 -17.65 13.29
C LYS A 360 4.16 -17.07 11.91
N ALA A 361 3.22 -17.64 11.15
CA ALA A 361 2.86 -17.17 9.82
C ALA A 361 2.26 -15.75 9.85
N LYS A 362 1.34 -15.49 10.80
CA LYS A 362 0.78 -14.15 11.04
C LYS A 362 1.86 -13.12 11.39
N ARG A 363 2.81 -13.50 12.25
CA ARG A 363 3.92 -12.63 12.64
C ARG A 363 4.87 -12.33 11.48
N ALA A 364 5.21 -13.33 10.68
CA ALA A 364 6.02 -13.15 9.47
C ALA A 364 5.30 -12.25 8.44
N GLY A 365 4.00 -12.46 8.23
CA GLY A 365 3.19 -11.61 7.35
C GLY A 365 3.09 -10.16 7.84
N LEU A 366 3.00 -9.92 9.16
CA LEU A 366 2.94 -8.57 9.71
C LEU A 366 4.27 -7.81 9.53
N LEU A 367 5.39 -8.53 9.62
CA LEU A 367 6.73 -7.94 9.61
C LEU A 367 7.41 -7.93 8.23
N HIS A 368 6.81 -8.55 7.19
CA HIS A 368 7.44 -8.72 5.88
C HIS A 368 7.95 -7.40 5.29
N ASP A 369 7.15 -6.34 5.45
CA ASP A 369 7.38 -5.03 4.85
C ASP A 369 8.05 -4.01 5.79
N ILE A 370 8.56 -4.45 6.95
CA ILE A 370 9.10 -3.53 7.97
C ILE A 370 10.33 -2.75 7.49
N GLY A 371 11.04 -3.25 6.48
CA GLY A 371 12.15 -2.54 5.83
C GLY A 371 11.72 -1.23 5.17
N LYS A 372 10.46 -1.13 4.71
CA LYS A 372 9.86 0.12 4.20
C LYS A 372 9.69 1.18 5.29
N ALA A 373 10.04 0.93 6.55
CA ALA A 373 10.06 1.98 7.57
C ALA A 373 11.40 2.76 7.60
N VAL A 374 12.45 2.26 6.93
CA VAL A 374 13.85 2.77 7.06
C VAL A 374 14.66 2.82 5.76
N ASP A 375 14.12 2.37 4.62
CA ASP A 375 14.81 2.25 3.33
C ASP A 375 15.44 3.55 2.78
N HIS A 376 15.00 4.72 3.21
CA HIS A 376 15.65 6.00 2.85
C HIS A 376 16.88 6.33 3.71
N GLU A 377 17.07 5.66 4.84
CA GLU A 377 18.25 5.81 5.71
C GLU A 377 19.31 4.75 5.40
N VAL A 378 18.92 3.63 4.78
CA VAL A 378 19.78 2.46 4.53
C VAL A 378 19.57 1.98 3.10
N GLU A 379 20.65 1.96 2.30
CA GLU A 379 20.62 1.53 0.91
C GLU A 379 20.49 -0.01 0.81
N GLY A 380 19.51 -0.49 0.05
CA GLY A 380 19.31 -1.92 -0.25
C GLY A 380 17.84 -2.33 -0.45
N PRO A 381 17.58 -3.60 -0.83
CA PRO A 381 16.23 -4.13 -0.93
C PRO A 381 15.55 -4.16 0.45
N HIS A 382 14.31 -3.67 0.53
CA HIS A 382 13.59 -3.57 1.81
C HIS A 382 13.33 -4.93 2.47
N ALA A 383 13.23 -6.02 1.70
CA ALA A 383 13.13 -7.37 2.24
C ALA A 383 14.38 -7.76 3.05
N ILE A 384 15.58 -7.45 2.52
CA ILE A 384 16.85 -7.71 3.21
C ILE A 384 17.00 -6.81 4.44
N ILE A 385 16.71 -5.51 4.29
CA ILE A 385 16.76 -4.54 5.40
C ILE A 385 15.80 -4.97 6.52
N GLY A 386 14.57 -5.35 6.17
CA GLY A 386 13.57 -5.84 7.11
C GLY A 386 14.01 -7.11 7.84
N ALA A 387 14.64 -8.04 7.12
CA ALA A 387 15.17 -9.27 7.69
C ALA A 387 16.31 -9.00 8.69
N ASP A 388 17.21 -8.07 8.36
CA ASP A 388 18.31 -7.70 9.25
C ASP A 388 17.81 -6.97 10.51
N LEU A 389 16.80 -6.10 10.39
CA LEU A 389 16.13 -5.49 11.52
C LEU A 389 15.46 -6.53 12.42
N ALA A 390 14.70 -7.45 11.83
CA ALA A 390 14.05 -8.54 12.55
C ALA A 390 15.08 -9.40 13.30
N ARG A 391 16.20 -9.75 12.64
CA ARG A 391 17.30 -10.52 13.26
C ARG A 391 17.94 -9.77 14.42
N LYS A 392 18.26 -8.48 14.23
CA LYS A 392 18.86 -7.61 15.26
C LYS A 392 18.00 -7.51 16.52
N HIS A 393 16.68 -7.56 16.35
CA HIS A 393 15.71 -7.42 17.44
C HIS A 393 15.14 -8.75 17.95
N GLY A 394 15.79 -9.89 17.61
CA GLY A 394 15.55 -11.18 18.26
C GLY A 394 14.46 -12.05 17.65
N GLU A 395 14.03 -11.78 16.41
CA GLU A 395 13.11 -12.67 15.70
C GLU A 395 13.77 -14.00 15.32
N SER A 396 12.98 -15.08 15.32
CA SER A 396 13.46 -16.42 14.95
C SER A 396 13.88 -16.51 13.48
N GLN A 397 14.84 -17.38 13.17
CA GLN A 397 15.38 -17.56 11.81
C GLN A 397 14.29 -17.85 10.77
N ASP A 398 13.25 -18.61 11.13
CA ASP A 398 12.13 -18.90 10.22
C ASP A 398 11.43 -17.60 9.76
N ILE A 399 11.20 -16.67 10.69
CA ILE A 399 10.54 -15.37 10.43
C ILE A 399 11.47 -14.47 9.62
N VAL A 400 12.73 -14.38 10.03
CA VAL A 400 13.76 -13.60 9.31
C VAL A 400 13.88 -14.06 7.86
N HIS A 401 13.90 -15.37 7.63
CA HIS A 401 13.95 -15.95 6.29
C HIS A 401 12.68 -15.64 5.49
N ALA A 402 11.49 -15.77 6.09
CA ALA A 402 10.24 -15.42 5.41
C ALA A 402 10.18 -13.93 5.00
N ILE A 403 10.72 -13.03 5.83
CA ILE A 403 10.88 -11.61 5.50
C ILE A 403 11.91 -11.44 4.39
N ALA A 404 13.07 -12.10 4.43
CA ALA A 404 14.09 -11.94 3.39
C ALA A 404 13.64 -12.47 2.01
N ALA A 405 12.83 -13.52 2.00
CA ALA A 405 12.45 -14.23 0.79
C ALA A 405 11.18 -13.69 0.12
N HIS A 406 10.42 -12.77 0.71
CA HIS A 406 9.09 -12.41 0.18
C HIS A 406 9.09 -11.71 -1.19
N HIS A 407 10.22 -11.17 -1.64
CA HIS A 407 10.43 -10.68 -3.01
C HIS A 407 11.44 -11.49 -3.82
N GLU A 408 11.71 -12.74 -3.40
CA GLU A 408 12.68 -13.64 -4.02
C GLU A 408 14.14 -13.15 -4.03
N ASP A 409 14.47 -12.09 -3.28
CA ASP A 409 15.86 -11.66 -3.03
C ASP A 409 16.68 -12.79 -2.37
N VAL A 410 16.00 -13.61 -1.58
CA VAL A 410 16.47 -14.91 -1.08
C VAL A 410 15.51 -15.98 -1.55
N LYS A 411 16.03 -17.15 -1.93
CA LYS A 411 15.21 -18.27 -2.36
C LYS A 411 14.26 -18.72 -1.24
N PRO A 412 12.95 -18.86 -1.49
CA PRO A 412 12.01 -19.33 -0.46
C PRO A 412 12.20 -20.84 -0.20
N ASP A 413 12.97 -21.17 0.84
CA ASP A 413 13.24 -22.56 1.24
C ASP A 413 12.26 -23.12 2.29
N THR A 414 11.27 -22.34 2.72
CA THR A 414 10.28 -22.74 3.74
C THR A 414 8.86 -22.48 3.29
N VAL A 415 7.91 -23.31 3.73
CA VAL A 415 6.47 -23.13 3.46
C VAL A 415 6.00 -21.74 3.93
N MET A 416 6.52 -21.24 5.05
CA MET A 416 6.18 -19.92 5.57
C MET A 416 6.62 -18.78 4.64
N ALA A 417 7.79 -18.89 4.00
CA ALA A 417 8.22 -17.89 3.02
C ALA A 417 7.29 -17.85 1.81
N VAL A 418 6.88 -19.02 1.28
CA VAL A 418 5.93 -19.09 0.16
C VAL A 418 4.55 -18.55 0.56
N LEU A 419 4.11 -18.79 1.80
CA LEU A 419 2.86 -18.23 2.32
C LEU A 419 2.89 -16.70 2.39
N VAL A 420 3.99 -16.11 2.86
CA VAL A 420 4.14 -14.65 2.92
C VAL A 420 4.14 -14.05 1.52
N GLN A 421 4.88 -14.64 0.58
CA GLN A 421 4.87 -14.24 -0.84
C GLN A 421 3.45 -14.26 -1.43
N ALA A 422 2.74 -15.38 -1.23
CA ALA A 422 1.38 -15.55 -1.72
C ALA A 422 0.40 -14.53 -1.10
N ALA A 423 0.52 -14.25 0.21
CA ALA A 423 -0.33 -13.29 0.90
C ALA A 423 -0.06 -11.84 0.46
N ASP A 424 1.21 -11.47 0.29
CA ASP A 424 1.65 -10.16 -0.22
C ASP A 424 1.06 -9.89 -1.61
N ALA A 425 1.31 -10.84 -2.53
CA ALA A 425 0.74 -10.89 -3.87
C ALA A 425 -0.79 -10.72 -3.88
N LEU A 426 -1.51 -11.46 -3.03
CA LEU A 426 -2.97 -11.40 -2.95
C LEU A 426 -3.51 -10.08 -2.39
N SER A 427 -2.81 -9.45 -1.44
CA SER A 427 -3.21 -8.15 -0.89
C SER A 427 -2.94 -7.03 -1.90
N GLY A 428 -1.81 -7.08 -2.61
CA GLY A 428 -1.45 -6.11 -3.64
C GLY A 428 -2.35 -6.13 -4.88
N ALA A 429 -2.90 -7.29 -5.25
CA ALA A 429 -3.73 -7.46 -6.46
C ALA A 429 -5.21 -7.04 -6.31
N ARG A 430 -5.68 -6.63 -5.13
CA ARG A 430 -7.11 -6.30 -4.91
C ARG A 430 -7.48 -4.88 -5.36
N PRO A 431 -8.46 -4.71 -6.27
CA PRO A 431 -9.15 -3.43 -6.47
C PRO A 431 -10.11 -3.17 -5.29
N GLY A 432 -9.89 -2.10 -4.52
CA GLY A 432 -10.89 -1.56 -3.58
C GLY A 432 -11.04 -2.26 -2.22
N ALA A 433 -9.94 -2.64 -1.55
CA ALA A 433 -9.95 -3.30 -0.24
C ALA A 433 -10.46 -2.39 0.91
N ARG A 434 -11.76 -2.47 1.22
CA ARG A 434 -12.37 -1.93 2.48
C ARG A 434 -13.49 -2.79 3.07
N ARG A 435 -13.68 -4.04 2.63
CA ARG A 435 -14.85 -4.85 3.04
C ARG A 435 -14.60 -5.89 4.14
N GLU A 436 -13.42 -6.52 4.22
CA GLU A 436 -13.18 -7.62 5.18
C GLU A 436 -12.85 -7.17 6.61
N MET A 437 -12.17 -6.02 6.81
CA MET A 437 -11.82 -5.55 8.16
C MET A 437 -13.03 -5.05 8.99
N LEU A 438 -14.08 -4.58 8.33
CA LEU A 438 -15.29 -4.12 9.00
C LEU A 438 -16.05 -5.29 9.65
N GLU A 439 -16.05 -6.45 9.01
CA GLU A 439 -16.79 -7.62 9.48
C GLU A 439 -16.17 -8.23 10.75
N SER A 440 -14.83 -8.32 10.82
CA SER A 440 -14.14 -8.79 12.03
C SER A 440 -14.22 -7.79 13.19
N TYR A 441 -14.30 -6.49 12.90
CA TYR A 441 -14.51 -5.45 13.91
C TYR A 441 -15.95 -5.45 14.43
N VAL A 442 -16.94 -5.56 13.55
CA VAL A 442 -18.37 -5.67 13.92
C VAL A 442 -18.59 -6.93 14.77
N ARG A 443 -18.06 -8.08 14.34
CA ARG A 443 -18.19 -9.34 15.08
C ARG A 443 -17.58 -9.25 16.50
N ARG A 444 -16.45 -8.56 16.65
CA ARG A 444 -15.84 -8.30 17.97
C ARG A 444 -16.72 -7.44 18.88
N LEU A 445 -17.36 -6.40 18.34
CA LEU A 445 -18.29 -5.58 19.11
C LEU A 445 -19.56 -6.37 19.49
N GLU A 446 -20.05 -7.21 18.58
CA GLU A 446 -21.19 -8.09 18.83
C GLU A 446 -20.89 -9.11 19.93
N ASP A 447 -19.71 -9.73 19.93
CA ASP A 447 -19.27 -10.67 20.97
C ASP A 447 -19.20 -9.98 22.34
N LEU A 448 -18.63 -8.77 22.39
CA LEU A 448 -18.49 -7.98 23.62
C LEU A 448 -19.86 -7.53 24.19
N GLU A 449 -20.79 -7.15 23.31
CA GLU A 449 -22.18 -6.91 23.69
C GLU A 449 -22.92 -8.20 24.10
N GLY A 450 -22.64 -9.32 23.44
CA GLY A 450 -23.21 -10.63 23.72
C GLY A 450 -22.89 -11.11 25.14
N ILE A 451 -21.63 -10.95 25.57
CA ILE A 451 -21.21 -11.31 26.93
C ILE A 451 -22.01 -10.52 27.97
N ALA A 452 -22.16 -9.20 27.80
CA ALA A 452 -22.93 -8.38 28.73
C ALA A 452 -24.42 -8.73 28.73
N LYS A 453 -25.02 -9.01 27.56
CA LYS A 453 -26.42 -9.46 27.45
C LYS A 453 -26.68 -10.82 28.10
N SER A 454 -25.65 -11.64 28.30
CA SER A 454 -25.79 -12.96 28.93
C SER A 454 -26.12 -12.90 30.44
N PHE A 455 -25.93 -11.74 31.09
CA PHE A 455 -26.21 -11.58 32.52
C PHE A 455 -27.67 -11.20 32.78
N ALA A 456 -28.25 -11.78 33.85
CA ALA A 456 -29.63 -11.52 34.25
C ALA A 456 -29.82 -10.06 34.67
N GLY A 457 -30.91 -9.43 34.21
CA GLY A 457 -31.25 -8.04 34.53
C GLY A 457 -30.70 -6.98 33.57
N VAL A 458 -29.83 -7.37 32.62
CA VAL A 458 -29.35 -6.51 31.54
C VAL A 458 -30.43 -6.33 30.47
N LYS A 459 -30.82 -5.07 30.22
CA LYS A 459 -31.79 -4.70 29.17
C LYS A 459 -31.10 -4.47 27.83
N LYS A 460 -29.99 -3.74 27.86
CA LYS A 460 -29.20 -3.34 26.69
C LYS A 460 -27.73 -3.23 27.05
N SER A 461 -26.86 -3.51 26.09
CA SER A 461 -25.43 -3.29 26.18
C SER A 461 -24.98 -2.55 24.93
N TYR A 462 -24.01 -1.66 25.07
CA TYR A 462 -23.43 -0.90 23.98
C TYR A 462 -21.91 -0.91 24.11
N ALA A 463 -21.22 -1.37 23.08
CA ALA A 463 -19.78 -1.18 22.97
C ALA A 463 -19.48 0.21 22.35
N ILE A 464 -18.71 1.04 23.04
CA ILE A 464 -18.39 2.44 22.69
C ILE A 464 -16.86 2.58 22.58
N GLN A 465 -16.38 3.63 21.90
CA GLN A 465 -14.95 3.93 21.75
C GLN A 465 -14.15 2.75 21.16
N ALA A 466 -14.63 2.19 20.05
CA ALA A 466 -14.01 1.04 19.42
C ALA A 466 -13.86 -0.20 20.32
N GLY A 467 -14.79 -0.37 21.27
CA GLY A 467 -14.83 -1.50 22.21
C GLY A 467 -14.06 -1.27 23.51
N ARG A 468 -13.46 -0.08 23.72
CA ARG A 468 -12.71 0.26 24.95
C ARG A 468 -13.60 0.64 26.11
N GLU A 469 -14.89 0.87 25.86
CA GLU A 469 -15.91 1.10 26.89
C GLU A 469 -17.14 0.26 26.58
N ILE A 470 -17.71 -0.39 27.59
CA ILE A 470 -19.00 -1.06 27.49
C ILE A 470 -19.99 -0.44 28.47
N ARG A 471 -21.13 0.01 27.95
CA ARG A 471 -22.24 0.54 28.76
C ARG A 471 -23.37 -0.45 28.81
N ILE A 472 -23.76 -0.81 30.02
CA ILE A 472 -24.75 -1.83 30.31
C ILE A 472 -25.92 -1.14 31.00
N VAL A 473 -27.09 -1.19 30.38
CA VAL A 473 -28.32 -0.63 30.95
C VAL A 473 -29.10 -1.76 31.60
N VAL A 474 -29.33 -1.66 32.91
CA VAL A 474 -30.07 -2.66 33.69
C VAL A 474 -31.47 -2.16 34.05
N LEU A 475 -32.40 -3.09 34.20
CA LEU A 475 -33.74 -2.77 34.64
C LEU A 475 -33.77 -2.53 36.16
N SER A 476 -34.37 -1.40 36.57
CA SER A 476 -34.40 -0.99 37.98
C SER A 476 -35.25 -1.88 38.90
N ASP A 477 -36.13 -2.69 38.33
CA ASP A 477 -36.99 -3.68 39.02
C ASP A 477 -36.30 -5.03 39.25
N LYS A 478 -35.26 -5.35 38.48
CA LYS A 478 -34.53 -6.63 38.55
C LYS A 478 -33.14 -6.55 39.17
N VAL A 479 -32.52 -5.37 39.15
CA VAL A 479 -31.19 -5.15 39.72
C VAL A 479 -31.28 -4.01 40.72
N SER A 480 -30.93 -4.28 41.97
CA SER A 480 -30.88 -3.28 43.04
C SER A 480 -29.63 -2.41 42.96
N ASP A 481 -29.63 -1.28 43.66
CA ASP A 481 -28.44 -0.41 43.78
C ASP A 481 -27.27 -1.16 44.44
N ALA A 482 -27.57 -2.10 45.34
CA ALA A 482 -26.56 -2.93 46.01
C ALA A 482 -25.92 -3.97 45.07
N GLU A 483 -26.67 -4.49 44.10
CA GLU A 483 -26.19 -5.51 43.13
C GLU A 483 -25.44 -4.91 41.94
N THR A 484 -25.66 -3.63 41.65
CA THR A 484 -25.08 -2.95 40.47
C THR A 484 -23.55 -3.01 40.42
N PRO A 485 -22.80 -2.77 41.52
CA PRO A 485 -21.33 -2.90 41.52
C PRO A 485 -20.85 -4.34 41.34
N PHE A 486 -21.61 -5.33 41.83
CA PHE A 486 -21.28 -6.75 41.67
C PHE A 486 -21.41 -7.18 40.22
N LEU A 487 -22.53 -6.83 39.58
CA LEU A 487 -22.75 -7.08 38.16
C LEU A 487 -21.64 -6.44 37.30
N CYS A 488 -21.24 -5.22 37.63
CA CYS A 488 -20.14 -4.54 36.93
C CYS A 488 -18.82 -5.32 37.03
N ARG A 489 -18.49 -5.88 38.20
CA ARG A 489 -17.29 -6.71 38.40
C ARG A 489 -17.38 -8.06 37.69
N GLU A 490 -18.53 -8.72 37.74
CA GLU A 490 -18.70 -10.02 37.09
C GLU A 490 -18.60 -9.92 35.57
N VAL A 491 -19.20 -8.89 34.97
CA VAL A 491 -19.07 -8.65 33.53
C VAL A 491 -17.62 -8.35 33.16
N ALA A 492 -16.92 -7.50 33.92
CA ALA A 492 -15.50 -7.21 33.68
C ALA A 492 -14.64 -8.47 33.73
N LYS A 493 -14.85 -9.34 34.73
CA LYS A 493 -14.12 -10.60 34.90
C LYS A 493 -14.43 -11.60 33.78
N LYS A 494 -15.69 -11.68 33.33
CA LYS A 494 -16.08 -12.58 32.24
C LYS A 494 -15.51 -12.12 30.90
N ILE A 495 -15.52 -10.81 30.64
CA ILE A 495 -14.83 -10.21 29.48
C ILE A 495 -13.34 -10.54 29.54
N GLU A 496 -12.67 -10.37 30.69
CA GLU A 496 -11.25 -10.70 30.85
C GLU A 496 -10.95 -12.18 30.58
N SER A 497 -11.85 -13.10 30.93
CA SER A 497 -11.66 -14.54 30.72
C SER A 497 -12.01 -15.04 29.31
N GLU A 498 -13.03 -14.46 28.67
CA GLU A 498 -13.57 -14.95 27.38
C GLU A 498 -13.08 -14.12 26.18
N LEU A 499 -12.73 -12.85 26.39
CA LEU A 499 -12.23 -11.93 25.37
C LEU A 499 -10.83 -11.45 25.72
N SER A 500 -9.88 -11.73 24.83
CA SER A 500 -8.55 -11.12 24.93
C SER A 500 -8.62 -9.69 24.36
N TYR A 501 -8.43 -8.67 25.20
CA TYR A 501 -8.54 -7.25 24.83
C TYR A 501 -7.32 -6.47 25.35
N PRO A 502 -6.73 -5.51 24.58
CA PRO A 502 -5.56 -4.78 25.03
C PRO A 502 -5.96 -3.52 25.79
N GLY A 503 -5.39 -3.36 26.97
CA GLY A 503 -5.71 -2.25 27.86
C GLY A 503 -6.98 -2.52 28.66
N GLN A 504 -7.44 -1.48 29.35
CA GLN A 504 -8.55 -1.60 30.26
C GLN A 504 -9.85 -1.33 29.49
N ILE A 505 -10.75 -2.30 29.47
CA ILE A 505 -12.14 -2.03 29.06
C ILE A 505 -12.84 -1.39 30.26
N LYS A 506 -13.34 -0.18 30.04
CA LYS A 506 -14.17 0.49 31.04
C LYS A 506 -15.58 -0.09 31.00
N VAL A 507 -15.94 -0.90 32.00
CA VAL A 507 -17.31 -1.39 32.19
C VAL A 507 -18.10 -0.37 33.00
N THR A 508 -19.23 0.09 32.45
CA THR A 508 -20.14 1.02 33.14
C THR A 508 -21.54 0.45 33.15
N VAL A 509 -22.08 0.20 34.35
CA VAL A 509 -23.47 -0.23 34.52
C VAL A 509 -24.32 0.97 34.92
N ILE A 510 -25.42 1.19 34.20
CA ILE A 510 -26.37 2.28 34.40
C ILE A 510 -27.72 1.66 34.73
N ARG A 511 -28.21 1.95 35.94
CA ARG A 511 -29.59 1.63 36.31
C ARG A 511 -30.49 2.78 35.87
N GLU A 512 -31.44 2.48 34.99
CA GLU A 512 -32.33 3.48 34.41
C GLU A 512 -33.78 3.21 34.84
N THR A 513 -34.43 4.22 35.42
CA THR A 513 -35.88 4.22 35.66
C THR A 513 -36.52 5.23 34.72
N ARG A 514 -37.47 4.79 33.90
CA ARG A 514 -38.22 5.66 32.99
C ARG A 514 -39.65 5.80 33.48
N ALA A 515 -40.05 7.01 33.87
CA ALA A 515 -41.45 7.38 34.05
C ALA A 515 -41.92 8.09 32.78
N VAL A 516 -43.03 7.66 32.21
CA VAL A 516 -43.63 8.27 31.03
C VAL A 516 -45.07 8.63 31.39
N GLU A 517 -45.40 9.91 31.27
CA GLU A 517 -46.76 10.43 31.47
C GLU A 517 -47.17 11.21 30.23
N TYR A 518 -48.40 10.98 29.77
CA TYR A 518 -48.94 11.65 28.60
C TYR A 518 -49.93 12.71 29.07
N ALA A 519 -49.56 14.00 28.92
CA ALA A 519 -50.50 15.09 29.09
C ALA A 519 -51.50 15.10 27.92
N LYS A 520 -52.79 15.28 28.23
CA LYS A 520 -53.82 15.53 27.21
C LYS A 520 -53.95 17.01 26.93
#